data_AF-A0A1Q9WNR1-F1
#
_entry.id   AF-A0A1Q9WNR1-F1
#
_cell.length_a   1.000
_cell.length_b   1.000
_cell.length_c   1.000
_cell.angle_alpha   90.00
_cell.angle_beta   90.00
_cell.angle_gamma   90.00
#
_symmetry.space_group_name_H-M   'P 1'
#
loop_
_entity.id
_entity.type
_entity.pdbx_description
1 polymer ?
#
loop_
_entity_poly.entity_id
_entity_poly.type
_entity_poly.pdbx_seq_one_letter_code
_entity_poly.pdbx_strand_id
1 'polypeptide(L)'
;MQVDSELNICIEDPAVTRPLREHLFGVHTGGRGTGNDMYELYDKWQDIINQNRDRRTSGARTQKIITPRGPIASLIEFMQESPSRKNWD
;
A
#
# COMPACT_ATOMS: atom_id res chain seq x y z
N MET A 1 31.29 4.76 17.80
CA MET A 1 29.89 4.87 17.37
C MET A 1 29.07 3.94 18.23
N GLN A 2 28.02 4.43 18.87
CA GLN A 2 27.07 3.63 19.62
C GLN A 2 25.86 3.42 18.71
N VAL A 3 25.44 2.16 18.54
CA VAL A 3 24.32 1.77 17.66
C VAL A 3 23.27 1.09 18.53
N ASP A 4 22.00 1.24 18.17
CA ASP A 4 20.89 0.64 18.90
C ASP A 4 20.92 -0.89 18.77
N SER A 5 20.57 -1.58 19.86
CA SER A 5 20.41 -3.03 19.85
C SER A 5 18.98 -3.38 19.44
N GLU A 6 18.84 -4.11 18.34
CA GLU A 6 17.56 -4.61 17.84
C GLU A 6 17.36 -6.10 18.16
N LEU A 7 16.10 -6.53 18.29
CA LEU A 7 15.73 -7.94 18.45
C LEU A 7 14.67 -8.32 17.43
N ASN A 8 14.94 -9.37 16.64
CA ASN A 8 14.02 -9.90 15.62
C ASN A 8 13.65 -11.35 15.93
N ILE A 9 12.41 -11.73 15.62
CA ILE A 9 11.90 -13.11 15.74
C ILE A 9 11.46 -13.58 14.35
N CYS A 10 11.91 -14.77 13.94
CA CYS A 10 11.47 -15.42 12.70
C CYS A 10 10.40 -16.47 12.99
N ILE A 11 9.29 -16.44 12.24
CA ILE A 11 8.21 -17.42 12.32
C ILE A 11 7.91 -17.91 10.91
N GLU A 12 8.11 -19.20 10.65
CA GLU A 12 7.89 -19.82 9.34
C GLU A 12 6.49 -20.43 9.17
N ASP A 13 5.77 -20.67 10.27
CA ASP A 13 4.48 -21.37 10.25
C ASP A 13 3.42 -20.60 9.43
N PRO A 14 2.94 -21.16 8.29
CA PRO A 14 1.88 -20.56 7.48
C PRO A 14 0.56 -20.37 8.24
N ALA A 15 0.29 -21.19 9.26
CA ALA A 15 -0.89 -21.02 10.11
C ALA A 15 -0.85 -19.69 10.89
N VAL A 16 0.34 -19.14 11.14
CA VAL A 16 0.54 -17.84 11.79
C VAL A 16 0.73 -16.72 10.76
N THR A 17 1.57 -16.94 9.74
CA THR A 17 1.96 -15.88 8.80
C THR A 17 0.85 -15.54 7.79
N ARG A 18 0.04 -16.51 7.34
CA ARG A 18 -1.04 -16.25 6.38
C ARG A 18 -2.16 -15.37 6.95
N PRO A 19 -2.74 -15.65 8.14
CA PRO A 19 -3.76 -14.78 8.71
C PRO A 19 -3.25 -13.35 8.96
N LEU A 20 -2.00 -13.22 9.42
CA LEU A 20 -1.38 -11.90 9.62
C LEU A 20 -1.27 -11.12 8.31
N ARG A 21 -0.77 -11.76 7.24
CA ARG A 21 -0.72 -11.17 5.90
C ARG A 21 -2.10 -10.74 5.40
N GLU A 22 -3.09 -11.62 5.51
CA GLU A 22 -4.46 -11.33 5.05
C GLU A 22 -5.09 -10.18 5.84
N HIS A 23 -4.85 -10.13 7.16
CA HIS A 23 -5.30 -9.04 8.00
C HIS A 23 -4.67 -7.70 7.57
N LEU A 24 -3.35 -7.63 7.45
CA LEU A 24 -2.64 -6.41 7.06
C LEU A 24 -3.01 -5.96 5.65
N PHE A 25 -3.11 -6.90 4.70
CA PHE A 25 -3.55 -6.58 3.35
C PHE A 25 -4.98 -6.07 3.35
N GLY A 26 -5.88 -6.71 4.10
CA GLY A 26 -7.27 -6.26 4.28
C GLY A 26 -7.35 -4.83 4.82
N VAL A 27 -6.58 -4.52 5.87
CA VAL A 27 -6.49 -3.15 6.43
C VAL A 27 -6.04 -2.14 5.37
N HIS A 28 -4.98 -2.45 4.62
CA HIS A 28 -4.40 -1.50 3.68
C HIS A 28 -5.15 -1.34 2.37
N THR A 29 -5.88 -2.37 1.94
CA THR A 29 -6.63 -2.39 0.68
C THR A 29 -8.12 -2.05 0.85
N GLY A 30 -8.59 -1.85 2.10
CA GLY A 30 -10.01 -1.70 2.41
C GLY A 30 -10.80 -2.97 2.12
N GLY A 31 -10.22 -4.13 2.43
CA GLY A 31 -10.82 -5.46 2.26
C GLY A 31 -10.72 -6.04 0.83
N ARG A 32 -10.03 -5.38 -0.09
CA ARG A 32 -9.95 -5.80 -1.51
C ARG A 32 -8.79 -6.78 -1.78
N GLY A 33 -7.77 -6.78 -0.94
CA GLY A 33 -6.54 -7.57 -1.05
C GLY A 33 -6.53 -8.82 -0.17
N THR A 34 -7.65 -9.51 -0.01
CA THR A 34 -7.71 -10.80 0.72
C THR A 34 -7.88 -11.96 -0.26
N GLY A 35 -7.16 -13.06 -0.05
CA GLY A 35 -7.25 -14.25 -0.90
C GLY A 35 -5.97 -15.07 -0.95
N ASN A 36 -6.05 -16.20 -1.67
CA ASN A 36 -4.94 -17.14 -1.87
C ASN A 36 -4.20 -16.94 -3.21
N ASP A 37 -4.83 -16.28 -4.18
CA ASP A 37 -4.21 -16.00 -5.47
C ASP A 37 -3.34 -14.74 -5.38
N MET A 38 -2.02 -14.92 -5.37
CA MET A 38 -1.06 -13.81 -5.27
C MET A 38 -1.04 -12.93 -6.52
N TYR A 39 -1.38 -13.46 -7.69
CA TYR A 39 -1.41 -12.70 -8.93
C TYR A 39 -2.60 -11.72 -8.90
N GLU A 40 -3.79 -12.20 -8.56
CA GLU A 40 -4.97 -11.35 -8.40
C GLU A 40 -4.76 -10.29 -7.31
N LEU A 41 -4.10 -10.66 -6.20
CA LEU A 41 -3.76 -9.73 -5.13
C LEU A 41 -2.82 -8.61 -5.59
N TYR A 42 -1.82 -8.96 -6.40
CA TYR A 42 -0.88 -8.00 -6.96
C TYR A 42 -1.57 -7.00 -7.89
N ASP A 43 -2.45 -7.47 -8.78
CA ASP A 43 -3.21 -6.60 -9.68
C ASP A 43 -4.13 -5.64 -8.89
N LYS A 44 -4.85 -6.16 -7.89
CA LYS A 44 -5.70 -5.32 -7.02
C LYS A 44 -4.88 -4.28 -6.24
N TRP A 45 -3.69 -4.65 -5.79
CA TRP A 45 -2.77 -3.74 -5.12
C TRP A 45 -2.38 -2.58 -6.04
N GLN A 46 -2.04 -2.89 -7.29
CA GLN A 46 -1.67 -1.90 -8.30
C GLN A 46 -2.86 -1.00 -8.70
N ASP A 47 -4.06 -1.56 -8.80
CA ASP A 47 -5.28 -0.81 -9.09
C ASP A 47 -5.61 0.19 -7.99
N ILE A 48 -5.42 -0.18 -6.73
CA ILE A 48 -5.64 0.72 -5.59
C ILE A 48 -4.70 1.92 -5.66
N ILE A 49 -3.42 1.65 -5.94
CA ILE A 49 -2.40 2.68 -6.11
C ILE A 49 -2.78 3.64 -7.24
N ASN A 50 -3.15 3.10 -8.41
CA ASN A 50 -3.52 3.91 -9.58
C ASN A 50 -4.74 4.79 -9.29
N GLN A 51 -5.80 4.23 -8.70
CA GLN A 51 -7.00 4.98 -8.34
C GLN A 51 -6.71 6.07 -7.29
N ASN A 52 -5.85 5.79 -6.32
CA ASN A 52 -5.44 6.76 -5.31
C ASN A 52 -4.64 7.92 -5.92
N ARG A 53 -3.71 7.64 -6.85
CA ARG A 53 -2.99 8.66 -7.61
C ARG A 53 -3.92 9.52 -8.45
N ASP A 54 -4.87 8.90 -9.14
CA ASP A 54 -5.83 9.61 -10.01
C ASP A 54 -6.74 10.53 -9.20
N ARG A 55 -7.18 10.09 -8.01
CA ARG A 55 -7.95 10.93 -7.08
C ARG A 55 -7.14 12.12 -6.56
N ARG A 56 -5.86 11.91 -6.26
CA ARG A 56 -4.94 12.98 -5.81
C ARG A 56 -4.70 14.02 -6.90
N THR A 57 -4.47 13.60 -8.15
CA THR A 57 -4.20 14.50 -9.28
C THR A 57 -5.45 15.19 -9.84
N SER A 58 -6.58 14.49 -9.90
CA SER A 58 -7.85 15.05 -10.35
C SER A 58 -8.42 16.08 -9.36
N GLY A 59 -8.24 15.84 -8.06
CA GLY A 59 -8.59 16.82 -7.01
C GLY A 59 -7.82 18.13 -7.13
N ALA A 60 -6.61 18.12 -7.73
CA ALA A 60 -5.80 19.31 -7.97
C ALA A 60 -6.19 20.07 -9.25
N ARG A 61 -6.79 19.39 -10.25
CA ARG A 61 -7.15 19.98 -11.56
C ARG A 61 -8.56 20.56 -11.61
N THR A 62 -9.47 20.11 -10.75
CA THR A 62 -10.87 20.57 -10.78
C THR A 62 -11.17 21.47 -9.58
N GLN A 63 -10.94 22.78 -9.77
CA GLN A 63 -11.48 23.84 -8.91
C GLN A 63 -13.03 23.88 -9.00
N LYS A 64 -13.75 22.86 -8.52
CA LYS A 64 -15.21 22.88 -8.22
C LYS A 64 -15.79 21.52 -7.79
N ILE A 65 -15.14 20.76 -6.91
CA ILE A 65 -15.82 19.66 -6.21
C ILE A 65 -15.81 19.95 -4.70
N ILE A 66 -17.01 20.07 -4.13
CA ILE A 66 -17.29 20.48 -2.74
C ILE A 66 -16.81 19.43 -1.71
N THR A 67 -16.32 18.27 -2.16
CA THR A 67 -15.72 17.23 -1.33
C THR A 67 -14.46 16.69 -2.00
N PRO A 68 -13.27 16.81 -1.37
CA PRO A 68 -12.08 16.11 -1.83
C PRO A 68 -12.37 14.62 -1.91
N ARG A 69 -12.15 13.98 -3.07
CA ARG A 69 -12.18 12.52 -3.16
C ARG A 69 -10.90 12.00 -2.50
N GLY A 70 -10.98 11.69 -1.20
CA GLY A 70 -9.92 10.98 -0.50
C GLY A 70 -9.58 9.63 -1.16
N PRO A 71 -8.45 9.02 -0.80
CA PRO A 71 -8.05 7.72 -1.34
C PRO A 71 -9.11 6.64 -1.07
N ILE A 72 -9.21 5.62 -1.94
CA ILE A 72 -10.11 4.46 -1.78
C ILE A 72 -9.69 3.48 -0.68
N ALA A 73 -8.42 3.54 -0.28
CA ALA A 73 -7.81 2.73 0.77
C ALA A 73 -6.49 3.39 1.22
N SER A 74 -5.89 2.94 2.33
CA SER A 74 -4.66 3.57 2.85
C SER A 74 -3.43 3.32 1.98
N LEU A 75 -3.45 2.29 1.14
CA LEU A 75 -2.35 1.92 0.27
C LEU A 75 -2.09 2.98 -0.81
N ILE A 76 -0.89 3.57 -0.81
CA ILE A 76 -0.46 4.59 -1.79
C ILE A 76 0.85 4.19 -2.46
N GLU A 77 1.14 4.77 -3.62
CA GLU A 77 2.46 4.65 -4.25
C GLU A 77 3.55 5.23 -3.36
N PHE A 78 4.76 4.71 -3.53
CA PHE A 78 5.95 5.32 -2.96
C PHE A 78 6.09 6.76 -3.46
N MET A 79 6.41 7.68 -2.56
CA MET A 79 6.56 9.09 -2.91
C MET A 79 7.87 9.31 -3.66
N GLN A 80 7.79 9.43 -4.98
CA GLN A 80 8.94 9.77 -5.82
C GLN A 80 8.97 11.28 -6.10
N GLU A 81 9.76 12.02 -5.33
CA GLU A 81 9.93 13.47 -5.50
C GLU A 81 10.91 13.85 -6.61
N SER A 82 11.82 12.95 -6.96
CA SER A 82 12.85 13.19 -7.97
C SER A 82 13.12 11.92 -8.79
N PRO A 83 13.32 12.03 -10.12
CA PRO A 83 13.77 10.92 -10.96
C PRO A 83 15.12 10.32 -10.52
N SER A 84 15.92 11.07 -9.74
CA SER A 84 17.20 10.59 -9.20
C SER A 84 17.04 9.61 -8.04
N ARG A 85 15.91 9.65 -7.31
CA ARG A 85 15.58 8.65 -6.29
C ARG A 85 14.82 7.53 -6.97
N LYS A 86 15.54 6.46 -7.31
CA LYS A 86 14.97 5.23 -7.83
C LYS A 86 14.78 4.26 -6.66
N ASN A 87 13.76 3.41 -6.73
CA ASN A 87 13.40 2.35 -5.76
C ASN A 87 14.37 1.15 -5.81
N TRP A 88 15.68 1.42 -5.75
CA TRP A 88 16.75 0.43 -5.86
C TRP A 88 17.51 0.25 -4.54
N ASP A 89 16.99 0.84 -3.46
CA ASP A 89 17.39 0.59 -2.08
C ASP A 89 16.73 -0.67 -1.52
#